data_AF-A0AAU9WRW8-F1
#
_entry.id   AF-A0AAU9WRW8-F1
#
_cell.length_a   1.000
_cell.length_b   1.000
_cell.length_c   1.000
_cell.angle_alpha   90.00
_cell.angle_beta   90.00
_cell.angle_gamma   90.00
#
_symmetry.space_group_name_H-M   'P 1'
#
loop_
_entity.id
_entity.type
_entity.pdbx_description
1 polymer ?
#
loop_
_entity_poly.entity_id
_entity_poly.type
_entity_poly.pdbx_seq_one_letter_code
_entity_poly.pdbx_strand_id
1 'polypeptide(L)'
;MALAQRQEVGKSYRRRRRELSPKGAVKIAFVPLYHYKPEEITLEVDNDNVILHGKHRSEREDGFDTSEFKRVFKLPQEVDPTAITSRATQNGDALIIEGTKRVEEKTEEGKFEAKFDFSGFKPEEISIQLHGNELSISGKHASEDSGNYRSRDYSRTLLLPDDIVVGSVTSCLSKEGQLTIEASRDPALLPGERSVDVIMET
;
A
#
# COMPACT_ATOMS: atom_id res chain seq x y z
N MET A 1 -15.36 -29.24 -54.01
CA MET A 1 -16.41 -28.45 -53.34
C MET A 1 -15.91 -28.08 -51.95
N ALA A 2 -15.71 -26.78 -51.71
CA ALA A 2 -15.35 -26.25 -50.40
C ALA A 2 -16.58 -25.54 -49.82
N LEU A 3 -16.81 -25.70 -48.51
CA LEU A 3 -17.42 -24.69 -47.64
C LEU A 3 -17.25 -25.12 -46.18
N ALA A 4 -16.52 -24.28 -45.44
CA ALA A 4 -16.43 -24.28 -43.98
C ALA A 4 -17.37 -23.19 -43.43
N GLN A 5 -18.03 -23.46 -42.30
CA GLN A 5 -18.55 -22.44 -41.35
C GLN A 5 -18.93 -23.17 -40.05
N ARG A 6 -18.12 -23.00 -39.00
CA ARG A 6 -18.23 -22.02 -37.90
C ARG A 6 -19.22 -22.43 -36.81
N GLN A 7 -18.64 -22.83 -35.68
CA GLN A 7 -19.28 -23.10 -34.41
C GLN A 7 -19.20 -21.81 -33.57
N GLU A 8 -20.34 -21.24 -33.16
CA GLU A 8 -20.38 -20.08 -32.26
C GLU A 8 -20.33 -20.53 -30.80
N VAL A 9 -19.22 -20.23 -30.13
CA VAL A 9 -19.05 -20.43 -28.68
C VAL A 9 -19.69 -19.25 -27.95
N GLY A 10 -20.76 -19.53 -27.22
CA GLY A 10 -21.44 -18.59 -26.33
C GLY A 10 -20.48 -18.06 -25.26
N LYS A 11 -20.19 -16.75 -25.32
CA LYS A 11 -19.41 -16.04 -24.30
C LYS A 11 -20.27 -15.87 -23.05
N SER A 12 -20.00 -16.69 -22.02
CA SER A 12 -20.56 -16.48 -20.69
C SER A 12 -19.85 -15.29 -20.04
N TYR A 13 -20.58 -14.19 -19.89
CA TYR A 13 -20.15 -13.02 -19.13
C TYR A 13 -20.08 -13.40 -17.64
N ARG A 14 -18.94 -13.98 -17.22
CA ARG A 14 -18.58 -14.02 -15.80
C ARG A 14 -18.43 -12.58 -15.33
N ARG A 15 -19.40 -12.09 -14.56
CA ARG A 15 -19.30 -10.85 -13.79
C ARG A 15 -18.03 -10.93 -12.96
N ARG A 16 -16.97 -10.25 -13.40
CA ARG A 16 -15.78 -10.01 -12.59
C ARG A 16 -16.24 -9.18 -11.40
N ARG A 17 -16.34 -9.83 -10.24
CA ARG A 17 -16.31 -9.13 -8.95
C ARG A 17 -14.97 -8.39 -8.95
N ARG A 18 -15.03 -7.07 -9.15
CA ARG A 18 -13.85 -6.22 -9.16
C ARG A 18 -13.31 -6.30 -7.73
N GLU A 19 -12.17 -6.96 -7.54
CA GLU A 19 -11.44 -6.87 -6.27
C GLU A 19 -11.17 -5.39 -6.05
N LEU A 20 -11.86 -4.81 -5.08
CA LEU A 20 -11.67 -3.43 -4.70
C LEU A 20 -10.35 -3.39 -3.94
N SER A 21 -9.30 -2.93 -4.62
CA SER A 21 -8.06 -2.53 -3.97
C SER A 21 -8.39 -1.48 -2.89
N PRO A 22 -7.71 -1.51 -1.73
CA PRO A 22 -7.90 -0.50 -0.69
C PRO A 22 -7.78 0.91 -1.29
N LYS A 23 -8.69 1.83 -0.93
CA LYS A 23 -8.63 3.20 -1.44
C LYS A 23 -7.32 3.85 -1.00
N GLY A 24 -6.50 4.28 -1.96
CA GLY A 24 -5.15 4.83 -1.72
C GLY A 24 -4.00 3.84 -1.92
N ALA A 25 -4.30 2.58 -2.31
CA ALA A 25 -3.31 1.63 -2.79
C ALA A 25 -3.00 1.87 -4.28
N VAL A 26 -1.73 2.03 -4.60
CA VAL A 26 -1.19 2.11 -5.96
C VAL A 26 -0.74 0.71 -6.35
N LYS A 27 -1.34 0.15 -7.41
CA LYS A 27 -0.89 -1.13 -7.94
C LYS A 27 0.44 -0.95 -8.66
N ILE A 28 1.50 -1.55 -8.14
CA ILE A 28 2.85 -1.50 -8.70
C ILE A 28 3.02 -2.58 -9.77
N ALA A 29 2.60 -3.81 -9.46
CA ALA A 29 2.79 -4.93 -10.38
C ALA A 29 1.70 -6.00 -10.25
N PHE A 30 1.54 -6.77 -11.33
CA PHE A 30 0.79 -8.02 -11.38
C PHE A 30 1.69 -9.09 -11.96
N VAL A 31 2.00 -10.13 -11.19
CA VAL A 31 3.02 -11.12 -11.53
C VAL A 31 2.38 -12.50 -11.57
N PRO A 32 2.11 -13.06 -12.76
CA PRO A 32 1.66 -14.44 -12.90
C PRO A 32 2.71 -15.40 -12.32
N LEU A 33 2.28 -16.33 -11.47
CA LEU A 33 3.15 -17.26 -10.77
C LEU A 33 3.37 -18.58 -11.52
N TYR A 34 2.49 -18.94 -12.47
CA TYR A 34 2.59 -20.20 -13.23
C TYR A 34 2.74 -21.43 -12.33
N HIS A 35 3.96 -21.96 -12.19
CA HIS A 35 4.30 -23.12 -11.37
C HIS A 35 4.91 -22.76 -10.00
N TYR A 36 5.25 -21.48 -9.78
CA TYR A 36 5.73 -21.00 -8.50
C TYR A 36 4.57 -20.86 -7.51
N LYS A 37 4.81 -21.17 -6.25
CA LYS A 37 3.88 -20.85 -5.16
C LYS A 37 4.19 -19.47 -4.58
N PRO A 38 3.21 -18.75 -4.00
CA PRO A 38 3.46 -17.46 -3.38
C PRO A 38 4.59 -17.49 -2.33
N GLU A 39 4.70 -18.58 -1.56
CA GLU A 39 5.70 -18.75 -0.50
C GLU A 39 7.12 -18.96 -1.04
N GLU A 40 7.26 -19.30 -2.32
CA GLU A 40 8.53 -19.48 -3.02
C GLU A 40 9.08 -18.16 -3.60
N ILE A 41 8.34 -17.06 -3.42
CA ILE A 41 8.69 -15.73 -3.90
C ILE A 41 9.13 -14.85 -2.74
N THR A 42 10.36 -14.35 -2.81
CA THR A 42 10.89 -13.32 -1.92
C THR A 42 10.67 -11.94 -2.53
N LEU A 43 10.24 -10.98 -1.71
CA LEU A 43 10.09 -9.57 -2.08
C LEU A 43 11.11 -8.74 -1.29
N GLU A 44 11.94 -8.00 -2.02
CA GLU A 44 12.88 -7.03 -1.49
C GLU A 44 12.51 -5.64 -2.01
N VAL A 45 12.65 -4.61 -1.18
CA VAL A 45 12.38 -3.23 -1.56
C VAL A 45 13.65 -2.42 -1.36
N ASP A 46 14.08 -1.72 -2.41
CA ASP A 46 15.06 -0.64 -2.32
C ASP A 46 14.36 0.72 -2.50
N ASN A 47 15.11 1.83 -2.41
CA ASN A 47 14.54 3.18 -2.49
C ASN A 47 13.71 3.43 -3.77
N ASP A 48 14.03 2.75 -4.87
CA ASP A 48 13.47 3.00 -6.20
C ASP A 48 12.79 1.78 -6.84
N ASN A 49 12.92 0.58 -6.26
CA ASN A 49 12.49 -0.66 -6.87
C ASN A 49 11.89 -1.66 -5.88
N VAL A 50 10.94 -2.43 -6.38
CA VAL A 50 10.53 -3.72 -5.81
C VAL A 50 11.18 -4.83 -6.62
N ILE A 51 11.92 -5.68 -5.93
CA ILE A 51 12.63 -6.82 -6.49
C ILE A 51 11.91 -8.09 -6.03
N LEU A 52 11.46 -8.90 -7.00
CA LEU A 52 10.94 -10.23 -6.73
C LEU A 52 11.96 -11.28 -7.14
N HIS A 53 12.17 -12.25 -6.27
CA HIS A 53 13.00 -13.42 -6.52
C HIS A 53 12.19 -14.69 -6.26
N GLY A 54 11.92 -15.45 -7.32
CA GLY A 54 11.25 -16.76 -7.21
C GLY A 54 12.26 -17.88 -7.34
N LYS A 55 12.18 -18.88 -6.47
CA LYS A 55 12.93 -20.13 -6.58
C LYS A 55 12.01 -21.32 -6.36
N HIS A 56 11.87 -22.16 -7.38
CA HIS A 56 11.02 -23.33 -7.35
C HIS A 56 11.85 -24.58 -7.60
N ARG A 57 11.56 -25.66 -6.86
CA ARG A 57 12.16 -26.98 -7.07
C ARG A 57 11.04 -28.01 -7.18
N SER A 58 11.06 -28.81 -8.24
CA SER A 58 10.11 -29.90 -8.47
C SER A 58 10.83 -31.23 -8.60
N GLU A 59 10.24 -32.29 -8.06
CA GLU A 59 10.77 -33.65 -8.15
C GLU A 59 10.27 -34.35 -9.42
N ARG A 60 11.13 -35.19 -9.99
CA ARG A 60 10.87 -36.05 -11.16
C ARG A 60 11.34 -37.47 -10.87
N GLU A 61 10.91 -38.44 -11.67
CA GLU A 61 11.31 -39.85 -11.51
C GLU A 61 12.84 -40.06 -11.55
N ASP A 62 13.57 -39.21 -12.26
CA ASP A 62 15.03 -39.29 -12.46
C ASP A 62 15.81 -38.15 -11.77
N GLY A 63 15.16 -37.31 -10.94
CA GLY A 63 15.84 -36.23 -10.25
C GLY A 63 14.95 -35.07 -9.82
N PHE A 64 15.45 -33.85 -10.00
CA PHE A 64 14.72 -32.64 -9.68
C PHE A 64 15.03 -31.52 -10.67
N ASP A 65 14.01 -30.73 -10.99
CA ASP A 65 14.18 -29.49 -11.73
C ASP A 65 14.17 -28.31 -10.77
N THR A 66 15.04 -27.35 -11.02
CA THR A 66 15.04 -26.07 -10.30
C THR A 66 14.83 -24.94 -11.30
N SER A 67 13.90 -24.06 -10.98
CA SER A 67 13.61 -22.85 -11.75
C SER A 67 13.80 -21.64 -10.86
N GLU A 68 14.46 -20.61 -11.37
CA GLU A 68 14.58 -19.32 -10.67
C GLU A 68 14.22 -18.15 -11.61
N PHE A 69 13.69 -17.08 -11.03
CA PHE A 69 13.53 -15.82 -11.74
C PHE A 69 13.80 -14.63 -10.82
N LYS A 70 14.33 -13.56 -11.40
CA LYS A 70 14.39 -12.24 -10.77
C LYS A 70 13.64 -11.23 -11.61
N ARG A 71 12.75 -10.45 -11.01
CA ARG A 71 12.05 -9.33 -11.66
C ARG A 71 12.21 -8.06 -10.83
N VAL A 72 12.42 -6.94 -11.50
CA VAL A 72 12.60 -5.63 -10.89
C VAL A 72 11.50 -4.72 -11.43
N PHE A 73 10.76 -4.08 -10.53
CA PHE A 73 9.72 -3.13 -10.84
C PHE A 73 10.09 -1.78 -10.23
N LYS A 74 10.13 -0.72 -11.05
CA LYS A 74 10.36 0.63 -10.52
C LYS A 74 9.19 1.07 -9.66
N LEU A 75 9.49 1.61 -8.49
CA LEU A 75 8.54 2.27 -7.62
C LEU A 75 8.14 3.62 -8.23
N PRO A 76 6.84 3.91 -8.38
CA PRO A 76 6.40 5.27 -8.67
C PRO A 76 6.85 6.22 -7.57
N GLN A 77 7.27 7.44 -7.91
CA GLN A 77 7.71 8.45 -6.91
C GLN A 77 6.65 8.76 -5.86
N GLU A 78 5.38 8.64 -6.26
CA GLU A 78 4.24 8.85 -5.37
C GLU A 78 4.04 7.72 -4.36
N VAL A 79 4.85 6.65 -4.37
CA VAL A 79 4.68 5.49 -3.49
C VAL A 79 5.73 5.47 -2.37
N ASP A 80 5.26 5.25 -1.14
CA ASP A 80 6.09 5.07 0.05
C ASP A 80 6.75 3.67 0.03
N PRO A 81 8.10 3.60 -0.04
CA PRO A 81 8.83 2.33 -0.09
C PRO A 81 8.68 1.51 1.21
N THR A 82 8.31 2.13 2.34
CA THR A 82 8.09 1.43 3.61
C THR A 82 6.72 0.76 3.69
N ALA A 83 5.79 1.17 2.82
CA ALA A 83 4.40 0.73 2.82
C ALA A 83 4.05 -0.07 1.56
N ILE A 84 4.99 -0.90 1.11
CA ILE A 84 4.83 -1.88 0.03
C ILE A 84 4.32 -3.20 0.61
N THR A 85 3.29 -3.76 -0.02
CA THR A 85 2.72 -5.05 0.36
C THR A 85 2.51 -5.93 -0.87
N SER A 86 2.52 -7.23 -0.66
CA SER A 86 2.18 -8.21 -1.69
C SER A 86 1.05 -9.11 -1.23
N ARG A 87 0.15 -9.46 -2.13
CA ARG A 87 -0.91 -10.45 -1.89
C ARG A 87 -1.10 -11.37 -3.08
N ALA A 88 -1.39 -12.64 -2.83
CA ALA A 88 -1.79 -13.57 -3.87
C ALA A 88 -3.26 -13.33 -4.26
N THR A 89 -3.61 -13.64 -5.51
CA THR A 89 -5.00 -13.73 -5.96
C THR A 89 -5.73 -14.88 -5.25
N GLN A 90 -7.07 -14.86 -5.21
CA GLN A 90 -7.86 -15.92 -4.55
C GLN A 90 -7.57 -17.33 -5.05
N ASN A 91 -7.18 -17.45 -6.32
CA ASN A 91 -6.81 -18.70 -6.97
C ASN A 91 -5.30 -18.99 -6.92
N GLY A 92 -4.50 -18.12 -6.31
CA GLY A 92 -3.05 -18.30 -6.12
C GLY A 92 -2.23 -18.26 -7.41
N ASP A 93 -2.80 -17.81 -8.53
CA ASP A 93 -2.15 -17.82 -9.84
C ASP A 93 -1.26 -16.60 -10.11
N ALA A 94 -1.35 -15.56 -9.28
CA ALA A 94 -0.60 -14.33 -9.42
C ALA A 94 -0.34 -13.65 -8.08
N LEU A 95 0.76 -12.91 -8.01
CA LEU A 95 1.03 -11.91 -6.99
C LEU A 95 0.61 -10.51 -7.47
N ILE A 96 -0.07 -9.79 -6.59
CA ILE A 96 -0.37 -8.37 -6.73
C ILE A 96 0.56 -7.64 -5.77
N ILE A 97 1.35 -6.71 -6.29
CA ILE A 97 2.18 -5.81 -5.49
C ILE A 97 1.49 -4.46 -5.46
N GLU A 98 1.21 -3.98 -4.25
CA GLU A 98 0.52 -2.73 -3.99
C GLU A 98 1.37 -1.89 -3.05
N GLY A 99 1.51 -0.61 -3.36
CA GLY A 99 2.17 0.37 -2.53
C GLY A 99 1.18 1.41 -2.03
N THR A 100 1.54 2.08 -0.97
CA THR A 100 0.79 3.21 -0.44
C THR A 100 1.31 4.50 -1.04
N LYS A 101 0.44 5.47 -1.35
CA LYS A 101 0.95 6.78 -1.74
C LYS A 101 1.72 7.45 -0.60
N ARG A 102 2.87 8.06 -0.90
CA ARG A 102 3.54 9.03 -0.03
C ARG A 102 2.55 10.14 0.28
N VAL A 103 2.50 10.54 1.53
CA VAL A 103 1.85 11.79 1.92
C VAL A 103 2.68 12.91 1.32
N GLU A 104 2.05 13.81 0.54
CA GLU A 104 2.74 15.00 0.04
C GLU A 104 3.08 15.90 1.24
N GLU A 105 4.31 15.81 1.74
CA GLU A 105 4.85 16.80 2.68
C GLU A 105 5.25 18.06 1.90
N LYS A 106 4.55 19.16 2.15
CA LYS A 106 5.08 20.49 1.86
C LYS A 106 5.76 21.02 3.11
N THR A 107 7.09 21.10 3.06
CA THR A 107 7.89 21.87 4.01
C THR A 107 7.97 23.31 3.55
N GLU A 108 7.01 24.14 3.99
CA GLU A 108 7.32 25.55 4.22
C GLU A 108 8.12 25.62 5.52
N GLU A 109 9.19 26.44 5.56
CA GLU A 109 10.12 26.47 6.70
C GLU A 109 9.38 26.54 8.05
N GLY A 110 9.53 25.50 8.88
CA GLY A 110 8.92 25.42 10.21
C GLY A 110 7.52 24.77 10.28
N LYS A 111 6.95 24.27 9.17
CA LYS A 111 5.62 23.63 9.16
C LYS A 111 5.66 22.23 8.53
N PHE A 112 4.85 21.35 9.09
CA PHE A 112 4.47 20.05 8.54
C PHE A 112 3.06 20.15 7.98
N GLU A 113 2.85 19.60 6.79
CA GLU A 113 1.54 19.48 6.14
C GLU A 113 1.42 18.08 5.54
N ALA A 114 0.29 17.41 5.79
CA ALA A 114 -0.04 16.09 5.27
C ALA A 114 -1.48 16.08 4.75
N LYS A 115 -1.71 15.57 3.53
CA LYS A 115 -3.02 15.59 2.86
C LYS A 115 -3.55 14.18 2.55
N PHE A 116 -4.83 13.97 2.83
CA PHE A 116 -5.54 12.70 2.62
C PHE A 116 -6.87 12.93 1.90
N ASP A 117 -7.23 12.01 1.00
CA ASP A 117 -8.50 12.05 0.29
C ASP A 117 -9.59 11.28 1.05
N PHE A 118 -10.53 12.04 1.61
CA PHE A 118 -11.75 11.59 2.27
C PHE A 118 -13.01 12.00 1.48
N SER A 119 -12.90 12.10 0.15
CA SER A 119 -14.03 12.41 -0.72
C SER A 119 -15.25 11.50 -0.47
N GLY A 120 -16.34 12.12 -0.04
CA GLY A 120 -17.61 11.48 0.27
C GLY A 120 -17.72 10.85 1.67
N PHE A 121 -16.77 11.15 2.57
CA PHE A 121 -16.96 10.95 4.01
C PHE A 121 -17.45 12.26 4.63
N LYS A 122 -18.26 12.15 5.68
CA LYS A 122 -18.63 13.28 6.53
C LYS A 122 -17.59 13.46 7.65
N PRO A 123 -17.41 14.67 8.21
CA PRO A 123 -16.48 14.89 9.33
C PRO A 123 -16.68 13.90 10.50
N GLU A 124 -17.94 13.63 10.86
CA GLU A 124 -18.31 12.71 11.93
C GLU A 124 -17.99 11.23 11.65
N GLU A 125 -17.69 10.88 10.40
CA GLU A 125 -17.30 9.52 9.98
C GLU A 125 -15.78 9.31 10.04
N ILE A 126 -15.01 10.35 10.34
CA ILE A 126 -13.54 10.37 10.36
C ILE A 126 -13.04 10.41 11.81
N SER A 127 -12.05 9.58 12.13
CA SER A 127 -11.37 9.56 13.42
C SER A 127 -9.87 9.75 13.24
N ILE A 128 -9.29 10.67 14.01
CA ILE A 128 -7.87 10.97 14.04
C ILE A 128 -7.37 10.72 15.47
N GLN A 129 -6.31 9.93 15.60
CA GLN A 129 -5.74 9.53 16.88
C GLN A 129 -4.22 9.68 16.81
N LEU A 130 -3.64 10.22 17.87
CA LEU A 130 -2.20 10.42 17.99
C LEU A 130 -1.70 9.66 19.22
N HIS A 131 -0.80 8.71 19.01
CA HIS A 131 -0.18 7.90 20.05
C HIS A 131 1.35 8.04 19.96
N GLY A 132 1.94 8.88 20.81
CA GLY A 132 3.35 9.23 20.69
C GLY A 132 3.60 10.04 19.41
N ASN A 133 4.45 9.52 18.52
CA ASN A 133 4.68 10.06 17.18
C ASN A 133 3.84 9.36 16.09
N GLU A 134 2.97 8.41 16.44
CA GLU A 134 2.16 7.68 15.47
C GLU A 134 0.78 8.34 15.30
N LEU A 135 0.51 8.88 14.10
CA LEU A 135 -0.77 9.46 13.72
C LEU A 135 -1.60 8.42 12.94
N SER A 136 -2.74 8.03 13.51
CA SER A 136 -3.72 7.14 12.89
C SER A 136 -4.97 7.91 12.46
N ILE A 137 -5.39 7.71 11.21
CA ILE A 137 -6.52 8.37 10.58
C ILE A 137 -7.42 7.27 9.99
N SER A 138 -8.70 7.24 10.38
CA SER A 138 -9.67 6.29 9.86
C SER A 138 -10.96 6.96 9.44
N GLY A 139 -11.67 6.35 8.50
CA GLY A 139 -12.99 6.79 8.05
C GLY A 139 -13.88 5.60 7.77
N LYS A 140 -15.11 5.61 8.26
CA LYS A 140 -16.10 4.55 8.00
C LYS A 140 -17.42 5.14 7.56
N HIS A 141 -17.79 4.87 6.31
CA HIS A 141 -19.03 5.35 5.72
C HIS A 141 -19.86 4.16 5.24
N ALA A 142 -21.10 4.06 5.71
CA ALA A 142 -22.08 3.11 5.20
C ALA A 142 -23.34 3.86 4.79
N SER A 143 -23.76 3.70 3.54
CA SER A 143 -25.02 4.24 3.03
C SER A 143 -25.84 3.15 2.38
N GLU A 144 -27.16 3.26 2.53
CA GLU A 144 -28.13 2.44 1.83
C GLU A 144 -29.08 3.37 1.08
N ASP A 145 -29.11 3.22 -0.25
CA ASP A 145 -30.05 3.94 -1.11
C ASP A 145 -30.76 2.96 -2.03
N SER A 146 -32.09 2.92 -1.92
CA SER A 146 -32.98 2.15 -2.82
C SER A 146 -32.58 0.67 -2.95
N GLY A 147 -32.16 0.06 -1.83
CA GLY A 147 -31.72 -1.34 -1.76
C GLY A 147 -30.26 -1.59 -2.18
N ASN A 148 -29.49 -0.54 -2.49
CA ASN A 148 -28.05 -0.64 -2.75
C ASN A 148 -27.26 -0.19 -1.51
N TYR A 149 -26.60 -1.16 -0.87
CA TYR A 149 -25.66 -0.90 0.22
C TYR A 149 -24.27 -0.55 -0.32
N ARG A 150 -23.71 0.57 0.15
CA ARG A 150 -22.34 1.01 -0.13
C ARG A 150 -21.60 1.26 1.17
N SER A 151 -20.60 0.43 1.46
CA SER A 151 -19.61 0.69 2.52
C SER A 151 -18.30 1.20 1.93
N ARG A 152 -17.67 2.13 2.64
CA ARG A 152 -16.29 2.57 2.41
C ARG A 152 -15.59 2.65 3.75
N ASP A 153 -14.47 1.94 3.85
CA ASP A 153 -13.58 1.97 5.00
C ASP A 153 -12.22 2.51 4.53
N TYR A 154 -11.67 3.43 5.32
CA TYR A 154 -10.36 4.01 5.12
C TYR A 154 -9.60 3.94 6.44
N SER A 155 -8.32 3.57 6.41
CA SER A 155 -7.44 3.60 7.57
C SER A 155 -6.01 3.83 7.11
N ARG A 156 -5.35 4.80 7.72
CA ARG A 156 -3.95 5.15 7.49
C ARG A 156 -3.28 5.42 8.81
N THR A 157 -2.03 5.01 8.89
CA THR A 157 -1.16 5.32 10.01
C THR A 157 0.14 5.84 9.43
N LEU A 158 0.69 6.89 10.05
CA LEU A 158 1.96 7.49 9.66
C LEU A 158 2.75 7.87 10.90
N LEU A 159 4.07 7.76 10.80
CA LEU A 159 4.98 8.27 11.81
C LEU A 159 5.23 9.73 11.52
N LEU A 160 4.97 10.57 12.52
CA LEU A 160 5.34 11.97 12.50
C LEU A 160 6.86 12.09 12.69
N PRO A 161 7.51 13.01 11.97
CA PRO A 161 8.91 13.34 12.21
C PRO A 161 9.19 13.74 13.67
N ASP A 162 10.39 13.48 14.15
CA ASP A 162 10.79 13.75 15.54
C ASP A 162 10.88 15.26 15.86
N ASP A 163 10.99 16.12 14.84
CA ASP A 163 10.96 17.57 14.98
C ASP A 163 9.54 18.13 15.12
N ILE A 164 8.49 17.31 15.15
CA ILE A 164 7.11 17.79 15.28
C ILE A 164 6.76 18.14 16.72
N VAL A 165 6.25 19.36 16.91
CA VAL A 165 5.61 19.74 18.17
C VAL A 165 4.23 19.07 18.24
N VAL A 166 4.14 17.91 18.89
CA VAL A 166 2.91 17.08 19.01
C VAL A 166 1.67 17.90 19.40
N GLY A 167 1.80 18.87 20.31
CA GLY A 167 0.70 19.73 20.76
C GLY A 167 0.18 20.73 19.71
N SER A 168 0.91 20.92 18.60
CA SER A 168 0.54 21.82 17.50
C SER A 168 -0.23 21.12 16.37
N VAL A 169 -0.43 19.80 16.47
CA VAL A 169 -1.14 19.03 15.44
C VAL A 169 -2.58 19.49 15.34
N THR A 170 -2.99 19.88 14.14
CA THR A 170 -4.35 20.30 13.79
C THR A 170 -4.82 19.60 12.53
N SER A 171 -6.14 19.55 12.33
CA SER A 171 -6.77 18.90 11.17
C SER A 171 -7.88 19.74 10.58
N CYS A 172 -7.99 19.79 9.26
CA CYS A 172 -9.06 20.49 8.54
C CYS A 172 -9.57 19.65 7.35
N LEU A 173 -10.89 19.45 7.24
CA LEU A 173 -11.50 18.79 6.09
C LEU A 173 -12.14 19.83 5.16
N SER A 174 -11.73 19.85 3.89
CA SER A 174 -12.32 20.71 2.86
C SER A 174 -13.69 20.21 2.41
N LYS A 175 -14.47 21.07 1.72
CA LYS A 175 -15.78 20.69 1.16
C LYS A 175 -15.68 19.61 0.09
N GLU A 176 -14.54 19.55 -0.58
CA GLU A 176 -14.18 18.58 -1.61
C GLU A 176 -13.70 17.26 -1.00
N GLY A 177 -13.56 17.18 0.33
CA GLY A 177 -13.15 15.97 1.04
C GLY A 177 -11.63 15.81 1.19
N GLN A 178 -10.83 16.86 0.98
CA GLN A 178 -9.41 16.83 1.29
C GLN A 178 -9.21 17.08 2.79
N LEU A 179 -8.69 16.09 3.51
CA LEU A 179 -8.28 16.22 4.91
C LEU A 179 -6.82 16.66 4.94
N THR A 180 -6.55 17.82 5.53
CA THR A 180 -5.20 18.34 5.77
C THR A 180 -4.88 18.22 7.25
N ILE A 181 -3.72 17.66 7.58
CA ILE A 181 -3.11 17.63 8.90
C ILE A 181 -1.92 18.58 8.89
N GLU A 182 -1.84 19.47 9.88
CA GLU A 182 -0.77 20.45 9.98
C GLU A 182 -0.15 20.44 11.38
N ALA A 183 1.15 20.70 11.45
CA ALA A 183 1.85 20.87 12.72
C ALA A 183 3.05 21.81 12.57
N SER A 184 3.50 22.40 13.67
CA SER A 184 4.75 23.16 13.76
C SER A 184 5.95 22.22 13.95
N ARG A 185 7.08 22.59 13.35
CA ARG A 185 8.37 21.93 13.55
C ARG A 185 9.24 22.74 14.52
N ASP A 186 9.91 22.04 15.43
CA ASP A 186 10.93 22.57 16.33
C ASP A 186 12.20 21.70 16.21
N PRO A 187 13.25 22.19 15.54
CA PRO A 187 14.53 21.47 15.42
C PRO A 187 15.16 21.10 16.77
N ALA A 188 14.81 21.78 17.87
CA ALA A 188 15.30 21.43 19.20
C ALA A 188 14.76 20.09 19.73
N LEU A 189 13.72 19.53 19.10
CA LEU A 189 13.17 18.22 19.43
C LEU A 189 13.97 17.06 18.80
N LEU A 190 14.79 17.33 17.78
CA LEU A 190 15.59 16.30 17.14
C LEU A 190 16.52 15.63 18.16
N PRO A 191 16.59 14.30 18.18
CA PRO A 191 17.49 13.60 19.11
C PRO A 191 18.93 14.02 18.81
N GLY A 192 19.60 14.57 19.82
CA GLY A 192 21.01 14.92 19.73
C GLY A 192 21.85 13.68 19.43
N GLU A 193 22.78 13.79 18.48
CA GLU A 193 23.72 12.72 18.17
C GLU A 193 24.57 12.40 19.41
N ARG A 194 24.51 11.14 19.88
CA ARG A 194 25.36 10.67 20.99
C ARG A 194 26.12 9.42 20.56
N SER A 195 27.44 9.43 20.71
CA SER A 195 28.25 8.22 20.63
C SER A 195 28.12 7.43 21.94
N VAL A 196 27.94 6.11 21.84
CA VAL A 196 27.90 5.20 22.99
C VAL A 196 29.06 4.24 22.85
N ASP A 197 29.92 4.18 23.88
CA ASP A 197 31.05 3.27 23.93
C ASP A 197 30.58 1.83 24.20
N VAL A 198 31.16 0.86 23.47
CA VAL A 198 30.91 -0.57 23.70
C VAL A 198 31.93 -1.09 24.70
N ILE A 199 31.49 -1.47 25.89
CA ILE A 199 32.30 -2.14 26.91
C ILE A 199 32.10 -3.67 26.81
N MET A 200 33.21 -4.41 26.74
CA MET A 200 33.18 -5.88 26.88
C MET A 200 32.96 -6.25 28.35
N GLU A 201 32.01 -7.15 28.59
CA GLU A 201 31.80 -7.78 29.88
C GLU A 201 32.88 -8.86 30.09
N THR A 202 33.64 -8.78 31.19
CA THR A 202 34.66 -9.76 31.61
C THR A 202 34.16 -10.67 32.72
#